data_AF-A0A9N9K4U9-F1
#
_entry.id   AF-A0A9N9K4U9-F1
#
_cell.length_a   1.000
_cell.length_b   1.000
_cell.length_c   1.000
_cell.angle_alpha   90.00
_cell.angle_beta   90.00
_cell.angle_gamma   90.00
#
_symmetry.space_group_name_H-M   'P 1'
#
loop_
_entity.id
_entity.type
_entity.pdbx_description
1 polymer ?
#
loop_
_entity_poly.entity_id
_entity_poly.type
_entity_poly.pdbx_seq_one_letter_code
_entity_poly.pdbx_strand_id
1 'polypeptide(L)'
;TDTTPFEETGHTATYKRIAKVEFTLPDHLLFEACNLICSVTIFKYLKYFANKVSVDFNFILLLQRDLKQRLPLKDVLKHPWIQKYQKNL
;
A
#
# COMPACT_ATOMS: atom_id res chain seq x y z
N THR A 1 3.68 12.56 -0.09
CA THR A 1 2.87 13.54 -0.85
C THR A 1 1.92 14.18 0.14
N ASP A 2 1.97 15.49 0.34
CA ASP A 2 1.11 16.20 1.31
C ASP A 2 -0.35 16.31 0.82
N THR A 3 -0.84 15.26 0.18
CA THR A 3 -2.16 15.15 -0.46
C THR A 3 -2.80 13.83 -0.05
N THR A 4 -4.12 13.83 0.11
CA THR A 4 -4.82 12.62 0.51
C THR A 4 -4.91 11.63 -0.67
N PRO A 5 -4.75 10.32 -0.44
CA PRO A 5 -4.53 9.34 -1.54
C PRO A 5 -5.71 9.20 -2.51
N PHE A 6 -6.93 9.54 -2.08
CA PHE A 6 -8.15 9.41 -2.88
C PHE A 6 -8.76 10.76 -3.27
N GLU A 7 -8.07 11.87 -3.00
CA GLU A 7 -8.61 13.21 -3.25
C GLU A 7 -8.88 13.43 -4.72
N GLU A 8 -10.06 13.98 -5.00
CA GLU A 8 -10.49 14.35 -6.34
C GLU A 8 -11.46 15.54 -6.24
N THR A 9 -11.66 16.24 -7.36
CA THR A 9 -12.62 17.33 -7.41
C THR A 9 -14.05 16.80 -7.24
N GLY A 10 -14.65 17.09 -6.08
CA GLY A 10 -16.03 16.73 -5.75
C GLY A 10 -16.17 15.38 -5.04
N HIS A 11 -17.10 15.31 -4.08
CA HIS A 11 -17.24 14.18 -3.16
C HIS A 11 -17.53 12.84 -3.86
N THR A 12 -18.33 12.84 -4.92
CA THR A 12 -18.70 11.61 -5.65
C THR A 12 -17.48 10.92 -6.28
N ALA A 13 -16.51 11.70 -6.79
CA ALA A 13 -15.32 11.16 -7.41
C ALA A 13 -14.37 10.55 -6.34
N THR A 14 -14.20 11.25 -5.22
CA THR A 14 -13.47 10.76 -4.04
C THR A 14 -14.04 9.43 -3.53
N TYR A 15 -15.37 9.34 -3.34
CA TYR A 15 -16.00 8.10 -2.88
C TYR A 15 -15.87 6.95 -3.88
N LYS A 16 -15.92 7.23 -5.19
CA LYS A 16 -15.65 6.21 -6.23
C LYS A 16 -14.23 5.66 -6.11
N ARG A 17 -13.24 6.52 -5.88
CA ARG A 17 -11.83 6.12 -5.70
C ARG A 17 -11.63 5.32 -4.42
N ILE A 18 -12.23 5.73 -3.29
CA ILE A 18 -12.20 4.96 -2.04
C ILE A 18 -12.82 3.57 -2.24
N ALA A 19 -13.99 3.51 -2.88
CA ALA A 19 -14.69 2.25 -3.11
C ALA A 19 -13.89 1.27 -3.98
N LYS A 20 -13.14 1.79 -4.95
CA LYS A 20 -12.27 0.99 -5.83
C LYS A 20 -10.86 0.79 -5.28
N VAL A 21 -10.50 1.44 -4.17
CA VAL A 21 -9.13 1.51 -3.66
C VAL A 21 -8.17 2.05 -4.74
N GLU A 22 -8.61 3.10 -5.42
CA GLU A 22 -7.93 3.69 -6.59
C GLU A 22 -7.12 4.93 -6.20
N PHE A 23 -5.80 4.77 -6.15
CA PHE A 23 -4.85 5.84 -5.84
C PHE A 23 -3.51 5.63 -6.56
N THR A 24 -2.73 6.69 -6.67
CA THR A 24 -1.39 6.67 -7.28
C THR A 24 -0.32 6.76 -6.21
N LEU A 25 0.70 5.91 -6.31
CA LEU A 25 1.89 6.01 -5.47
C LEU A 25 2.82 7.07 -6.06
N PRO A 26 3.47 7.88 -5.22
CA PRO A 26 4.52 8.78 -5.69
C PRO A 26 5.81 8.04 -6.03
N ASP A 27 6.53 8.50 -7.05
CA ASP A 27 7.77 7.87 -7.54
C ASP A 27 8.91 7.84 -6.50
N HIS A 28 8.88 8.77 -5.54
CA HIS A 28 9.87 8.86 -4.47
C HIS A 28 9.61 7.88 -3.31
N LEU A 29 8.49 7.14 -3.33
CA LEU A 29 8.17 6.22 -2.25
C LEU A 29 8.97 4.93 -2.38
N LEU A 30 9.75 4.63 -1.35
CA LEU A 30 10.56 3.42 -1.29
C LEU A 30 9.68 2.16 -1.37
N PHE A 31 10.22 1.11 -1.98
CA PHE A 31 9.52 -0.16 -2.17
C PHE A 31 8.94 -0.71 -0.87
N GLU A 32 9.69 -0.65 0.23
CA GLU A 32 9.24 -1.18 1.52
C GLU A 32 8.08 -0.35 2.13
N ALA A 33 8.01 0.95 1.82
CA ALA A 33 6.91 1.83 2.23
C ALA A 33 5.65 1.59 1.37
N CYS A 34 5.84 1.41 0.07
CA CYS A 34 4.77 1.00 -0.86
C CYS A 34 4.13 -0.32 -0.41
N ASN A 35 4.96 -1.31 -0.03
CA ASN A 35 4.47 -2.60 0.43
C ASN A 35 3.54 -2.49 1.64
N LEU A 36 3.79 -1.56 2.57
CA LEU A 36 2.96 -1.35 3.75
C LEU A 36 1.59 -0.72 3.43
N ILE A 37 1.55 0.19 2.47
CA ILE A 37 0.37 1.04 2.17
C ILE A 37 -0.56 0.38 1.13
N CYS A 38 0.00 -0.39 0.21
CA CYS A 38 -0.72 -0.80 -1.00
C CYS A 38 -1.85 -1.78 -0.74
N SER A 39 -2.74 -1.92 -1.72
CA SER A 39 -3.73 -2.99 -1.85
C SER A 39 -3.80 -3.33 -3.32
N VAL A 40 -3.63 -4.61 -3.69
CA VAL A 40 -3.97 -5.30 -4.96
C VAL A 40 -3.53 -4.67 -6.31
N THR A 41 -3.40 -3.35 -6.49
CA THR A 41 -2.93 -2.64 -7.70
C THR A 41 -1.48 -2.99 -8.08
N ILE A 42 -0.77 -3.57 -7.13
CA ILE A 42 0.58 -4.09 -7.26
C ILE A 42 0.65 -5.25 -8.27
N PHE A 43 -0.43 -5.94 -8.66
CA PHE A 43 -0.36 -7.03 -9.66
C PHE A 43 0.28 -6.61 -11.00
N LYS A 44 0.12 -5.35 -11.45
CA LYS A 44 0.83 -4.83 -12.63
C LYS A 44 2.33 -4.65 -12.38
N TYR A 45 2.69 -4.08 -11.23
CA TYR A 45 4.08 -3.81 -10.83
C TYR A 45 4.85 -5.10 -10.46
N LEU A 46 4.19 -6.08 -9.85
CA LEU A 46 4.77 -7.39 -9.56
C LEU A 46 4.91 -8.23 -10.81
N LYS A 47 3.96 -8.19 -11.75
CA LYS A 47 4.14 -8.94 -13.01
C LYS A 47 5.38 -8.45 -13.76
N TYR A 48 5.69 -7.16 -13.66
CA TYR A 48 6.94 -6.58 -14.14
C TYR A 48 8.18 -7.12 -13.38
N PHE A 49 8.12 -7.27 -12.06
CA PHE A 49 9.27 -7.65 -11.22
C PHE A 49 9.46 -9.17 -11.00
N ALA A 50 8.39 -9.95 -10.94
CA ALA A 50 8.37 -11.41 -10.78
C ALA A 50 9.02 -12.14 -11.96
N ASN A 51 9.07 -11.50 -13.13
CA ASN A 51 9.88 -11.98 -14.27
C ASN A 51 11.39 -11.87 -14.05
N LYS A 52 11.84 -11.21 -12.97
CA LYS A 52 13.27 -10.98 -12.66
C LYS A 52 13.79 -11.72 -11.43
N VAL A 53 12.93 -12.13 -10.47
CA VAL A 53 13.34 -12.85 -9.24
C VAL A 53 12.18 -13.70 -8.71
N SER A 54 12.45 -14.93 -8.25
CA SER A 54 11.54 -15.69 -7.40
C SER A 54 11.53 -15.05 -6.01
N VAL A 55 10.49 -14.28 -5.72
CA VAL A 55 10.28 -13.67 -4.39
C VAL A 55 8.95 -14.21 -3.87
N ASP A 56 8.99 -14.87 -2.72
CA ASP A 56 7.78 -15.25 -2.00
C ASP A 56 7.12 -13.99 -1.45
N PHE A 57 6.00 -13.59 -2.05
CA PHE A 57 5.31 -12.37 -1.68
C PHE A 57 4.15 -12.66 -0.73
N ASN A 58 4.41 -12.59 0.58
CA ASN A 58 3.35 -12.40 1.56
C ASN A 58 2.97 -10.90 1.60
N PHE A 59 1.99 -10.51 0.77
CA PHE A 59 1.51 -9.12 0.71
C PHE A 59 0.72 -8.76 1.97
N ILE A 60 1.18 -7.74 2.68
CA ILE A 60 0.65 -7.28 3.97
C ILE A 60 0.26 -5.80 3.81
N LEU A 61 -1.03 -5.47 3.95
CA LEU A 61 -1.61 -4.26 3.35
C LEU A 61 -2.58 -3.53 4.30
N LEU A 62 -2.47 -2.19 4.36
CA LEU A 62 -3.33 -1.30 5.17
C LEU A 62 -4.58 -0.81 4.43
N LEU A 63 -4.44 -0.37 3.16
CA LEU A 63 -5.56 0.19 2.37
C LEU A 63 -6.40 -0.91 1.70
N GLN A 64 -6.87 -1.89 2.47
CA GLN A 64 -7.71 -2.98 1.97
C GLN A 64 -9.21 -2.66 2.08
N ARG A 65 -10.00 -3.00 1.04
CA ARG A 65 -11.47 -2.90 1.06
C ARG A 65 -12.09 -3.93 2.01
N ASP A 66 -11.64 -5.18 1.93
CA ASP A 66 -12.08 -6.23 2.85
C ASP A 66 -11.27 -6.13 4.16
N LEU A 67 -11.98 -5.98 5.28
CA LEU A 67 -11.39 -5.88 6.61
C LEU A 67 -10.67 -7.16 7.01
N LYS A 68 -11.10 -8.33 6.53
CA LYS A 68 -10.47 -9.63 6.85
C LYS A 68 -9.10 -9.79 6.21
N GLN A 69 -8.85 -9.04 5.14
CA GLN A 69 -7.59 -9.03 4.40
C GLN A 69 -6.66 -7.89 4.87
N ARG A 70 -7.16 -6.99 5.73
CA ARG A 70 -6.38 -5.89 6.30
C ARG A 70 -5.44 -6.39 7.38
N LEU A 71 -4.20 -5.90 7.36
CA LEU A 71 -3.22 -6.21 8.41
C LEU A 71 -3.75 -5.77 9.79
N PRO A 72 -3.83 -6.67 10.79
CA PRO A 72 -4.18 -6.29 12.15
C PRO A 72 -3.16 -5.32 12.74
N LEU A 73 -3.61 -4.33 13.52
CA LEU A 73 -2.75 -3.30 14.11
C LEU A 73 -1.55 -3.87 14.89
N LYS A 74 -1.73 -5.00 15.59
CA LYS A 74 -0.66 -5.71 16.31
C LYS A 74 0.46 -6.21 15.39
N ASP A 75 0.15 -6.48 14.13
CA ASP A 75 1.08 -7.01 13.14
C ASP A 75 1.66 -5.90 12.24
N VAL A 76 1.01 -4.73 12.19
CA VAL A 76 1.57 -3.49 11.62
C VAL A 76 2.92 -3.17 12.24
N LEU A 77 3.03 -3.22 13.57
CA LEU A 77 4.28 -2.93 14.30
C LEU A 77 5.43 -3.89 13.97
N LYS A 78 5.12 -5.08 13.44
CA LYS A 78 6.13 -6.08 13.05
C LYS A 78 6.65 -5.87 11.63
N HIS A 79 6.06 -4.96 10.85
CA HIS A 79 6.42 -4.78 9.45
C HIS A 79 7.88 -4.27 9.33
N PRO A 80 8.70 -4.80 8.41
CA PRO A 80 10.11 -4.43 8.26
C PRO A 80 10.35 -2.92 8.11
N TRP A 81 9.46 -2.23 7.37
CA TRP A 81 9.55 -0.77 7.23
C TRP A 81 9.36 -0.06 8.57
N ILE A 82 8.38 -0.46 9.39
CA ILE A 82 8.16 0.14 10.71
C ILE A 82 9.34 -0.16 11.62
N GLN A 83 9.80 -1.41 11.68
CA GLN A 83 10.94 -1.77 12.52
C GLN A 83 12.25 -1.07 12.13
N LYS A 84 12.45 -0.81 10.83
CA LYS A 84 13.63 -0.10 10.30
C LYS A 84 13.66 1.36 10.73
N TYR A 85 12.52 2.05 10.71
CA TYR A 85 12.45 3.49 10.99
C TYR A 85 12.00 3.84 12.42
N GLN A 86 11.38 2.91 13.16
CA GLN A 86 11.00 3.11 14.57
C GLN A 86 12.21 3.29 15.48
N LYS A 87 13.36 2.69 15.16
CA LYS A 87 14.60 2.86 15.95
C LYS A 87 15.19 4.27 15.91
N ASN A 88 14.67 5.14 15.03
CA ASN A 88 15.15 6.50 14.81
C ASN A 88 14.17 7.58 15.34
N LEU A 89 13.15 7.18 16.12
CA LEU A 89 12.26 8.05 16.89
C LEU A 89 12.67 8.03 18.37
#